data_AF-A0A2V7GKS8-F1
#
_entry.id   AF-A0A2V7GKS8-F1
#
_cell.length_a   1.000
_cell.length_b   1.000
_cell.length_c   1.000
_cell.angle_alpha   90.00
_cell.angle_beta   90.00
_cell.angle_gamma   90.00
#
_symmetry.space_group_name_H-M   'P 1'
#
loop_
_entity.id
_entity.type
_entity.pdbx_description
1 polymer ?
#
loop_
_entity_poly.entity_id
_entity_poly.type
_entity_poly.pdbx_seq_one_letter_code
_entity_poly.pdbx_strand_id
1 'polypeptide(L)'
;MTTHTLQRARLVRAIAFCAACALVVTACHTLDVTQPDIIQPGNLQSPSALPTIRAGAIGDFTMSYSASGAQGSSGTTEGQILTSGLLSDELINTETFPDRINVDRRFVEINGATMANVFRNLSKARRSAEVAAANFRALSPDTTKDAGLSEMLSLAGFTYVLLAENYCSGVPVSNVDASGNLVFGQPLKTAELLDTAINRFNQSLLAAAALDTSGATPAARAPKIAARRAAMSLPSVGLARANLDLGQFATANMAAATVATTFSYVVTHDLNTTRQNNGVYKGSRVFKRYGMADGEGGSGLPYRSVVDPRTPIYRILGTSDSVGFDNKTPQYNQLR
;
A
#
# COMPACT_ATOMS: atom_id res chain seq x y z
N MET A 1 -32.06 22.52 70.48
CA MET A 1 -31.55 21.62 69.42
C MET A 1 -30.16 21.15 69.82
N THR A 2 -30.02 19.85 70.11
CA THR A 2 -28.90 19.26 70.84
C THR A 2 -27.71 18.92 69.95
N THR A 3 -26.49 19.03 70.50
CA THR A 3 -25.16 18.77 69.91
C THR A 3 -25.03 17.48 69.09
N HIS A 4 -25.87 16.47 69.35
CA HIS A 4 -25.94 15.22 68.58
C HIS A 4 -26.40 15.39 67.12
N THR A 5 -27.18 16.44 66.81
CA THR A 5 -27.65 16.70 65.44
C THR A 5 -26.55 17.26 64.54
N LEU A 6 -25.64 18.06 65.08
CA LEU A 6 -24.50 18.64 64.35
C LEU A 6 -23.41 17.61 64.01
N GLN A 7 -23.17 16.63 64.91
CA GLN A 7 -22.20 15.55 64.64
C GLN A 7 -22.69 14.58 63.56
N ARG A 8 -23.99 14.25 63.54
CA ARG A 8 -24.59 13.42 62.48
C ARG A 8 -24.53 14.12 61.11
N ALA A 9 -24.79 15.43 61.06
CA ALA A 9 -24.69 16.20 59.82
C ALA A 9 -23.25 16.27 59.26
N ARG A 10 -22.23 16.36 60.13
CA ARG A 10 -20.82 16.34 59.73
C ARG A 10 -20.38 14.96 59.23
N LEU A 11 -20.84 13.88 59.87
CA LEU A 11 -20.53 12.52 59.46
C LEU A 11 -21.15 12.18 58.09
N VAL A 12 -22.41 12.59 57.87
CA VAL A 12 -23.11 12.37 56.59
C VAL A 12 -22.44 13.16 55.45
N ARG A 13 -21.97 14.39 55.69
CA ARG A 13 -21.22 15.17 54.70
C ARG A 13 -19.85 14.57 54.38
N ALA A 14 -19.14 14.05 55.38
CA ALA A 14 -17.86 13.37 55.15
C ALA A 14 -18.03 12.07 54.36
N ILE A 15 -19.07 11.28 54.66
CA ILE A 15 -19.37 10.05 53.92
C ILE A 15 -19.79 10.38 52.48
N ALA A 16 -20.61 11.40 52.26
CA ALA A 16 -21.02 11.84 50.92
C ALA A 16 -19.82 12.34 50.10
N PHE A 17 -18.89 13.07 50.72
CA PHE A 17 -17.66 13.52 50.06
C PHE A 17 -16.73 12.35 49.71
N CYS A 18 -16.54 11.39 50.62
CA CYS A 18 -15.76 10.18 50.34
C CYS A 18 -16.40 9.31 49.24
N ALA A 19 -17.73 9.19 49.23
CA ALA A 19 -18.45 8.46 48.18
C ALA A 19 -18.35 9.16 46.81
N ALA A 20 -18.41 10.49 46.78
CA ALA A 20 -18.21 11.27 45.55
C ALA A 20 -16.76 11.14 45.04
N CYS A 21 -15.75 11.20 45.93
CA CYS A 21 -14.36 10.95 45.54
C CYS A 21 -14.14 9.51 45.05
N ALA A 22 -14.77 8.50 45.67
CA ALA A 22 -14.68 7.12 45.23
C ALA A 22 -15.29 6.89 43.83
N LEU A 23 -16.39 7.59 43.51
CA LEU A 23 -17.01 7.57 42.18
C LEU A 23 -16.13 8.22 41.09
N VAL A 24 -15.34 9.24 41.45
CA VAL A 24 -14.39 9.87 40.51
C VAL A 24 -13.19 8.95 40.23
N VAL A 25 -12.70 8.21 41.23
CA VAL A 25 -11.58 7.28 41.03
C VAL A 25 -11.98 6.04 40.21
N THR A 26 -13.21 5.53 40.37
CA THR A 26 -13.69 4.40 39.57
C THR A 26 -14.07 4.79 38.13
N ALA A 27 -14.38 6.06 37.87
CA ALA A 27 -14.66 6.57 36.53
C ALA A 27 -13.40 6.75 35.65
N CYS A 28 -12.19 6.72 36.22
CA CYS A 28 -10.95 6.92 35.46
C CYS A 28 -10.57 5.76 34.52
N HIS A 29 -11.24 4.61 34.60
CA HIS A 29 -10.93 3.42 33.77
C HIS A 29 -12.17 2.80 33.10
N THR A 30 -13.36 3.42 33.21
CA THR A 30 -14.60 2.90 32.60
C THR A 30 -14.64 3.03 31.07
N LEU A 31 -13.71 3.80 30.49
CA LEU A 31 -13.54 3.97 29.05
C LEU A 31 -12.30 3.26 28.51
N ASP A 32 -11.56 2.53 29.35
CA ASP A 32 -10.41 1.75 28.92
C ASP A 32 -10.90 0.49 28.19
N VAL A 33 -10.95 0.58 26.86
CA VAL A 33 -11.24 -0.56 26.00
C VAL A 33 -9.92 -1.29 25.75
N THR A 34 -9.73 -2.43 26.42
CA THR A 34 -8.72 -3.39 26.02
C THR A 34 -9.20 -4.07 24.74
N GLN A 35 -8.58 -3.72 23.60
CA GLN A 35 -8.79 -4.46 22.34
C GLN A 35 -7.74 -5.57 22.26
N PRO A 36 -8.06 -6.81 22.69
CA PRO A 36 -7.08 -7.91 22.68
C PRO A 36 -6.58 -8.24 21.27
N ASP A 37 -7.35 -7.89 20.25
CA ASP A 37 -7.03 -8.16 18.84
C ASP A 37 -6.15 -7.08 18.19
N ILE A 38 -5.82 -5.99 18.92
CA ILE A 38 -4.92 -4.95 18.42
C ILE A 38 -3.54 -5.13 19.04
N ILE A 39 -2.56 -5.44 18.18
CA ILE A 39 -1.16 -5.47 18.59
C ILE A 39 -0.70 -4.03 18.85
N GLN A 40 -0.44 -3.74 20.12
CA GLN A 40 0.05 -2.44 20.56
C GLN A 40 1.49 -2.20 20.08
N PRO A 41 1.91 -0.95 19.83
CA PRO A 41 3.27 -0.64 19.39
C PRO A 41 4.38 -1.17 20.31
N GLY A 42 4.13 -1.24 21.63
CA GLY A 42 5.06 -1.83 22.60
C GLY A 42 5.27 -3.33 22.42
N ASN A 43 4.31 -4.04 21.82
CA ASN A 43 4.39 -5.48 21.57
C ASN A 43 5.15 -5.83 20.28
N LEU A 44 5.58 -4.82 19.51
CA LEU A 44 6.29 -4.99 18.24
C LEU A 44 7.82 -4.86 18.35
N GLN A 45 8.36 -4.90 19.57
CA GLN A 45 9.79 -4.67 19.85
C GLN A 45 10.63 -5.96 19.89
N SER A 46 10.04 -7.11 19.53
CA SER A 46 10.73 -8.41 19.54
C SER A 46 10.97 -8.95 18.12
N PRO A 47 12.00 -9.80 17.93
CA PRO A 47 12.21 -10.50 16.66
C PRO A 47 10.99 -11.26 16.15
N SER A 48 10.17 -11.80 17.06
CA SER A 48 8.94 -12.53 16.74
C SER A 48 7.84 -11.65 16.11
N ALA A 49 7.93 -10.33 16.20
CA ALA A 49 6.98 -9.40 15.60
C ALA A 49 7.25 -9.13 14.11
N LEU A 50 8.44 -9.45 13.60
CA LEU A 50 8.85 -9.17 12.22
C LEU A 50 7.89 -9.72 11.15
N PRO A 51 7.36 -10.96 11.26
CA PRO A 51 6.38 -11.46 10.29
C PRO A 51 5.10 -10.60 10.26
N THR A 52 4.63 -10.13 11.40
CA THR A 52 3.44 -9.26 11.50
C THR A 52 3.72 -7.89 10.89
N ILE A 53 4.87 -7.29 11.21
CA ILE A 53 5.29 -6.00 10.66
C ILE A 53 5.40 -6.09 9.12
N ARG A 54 6.01 -7.16 8.61
CA ARG A 54 6.10 -7.46 7.19
C ARG A 54 4.72 -7.57 6.55
N ALA A 55 3.81 -8.35 7.14
CA ALA A 55 2.46 -8.51 6.62
C ALA A 55 1.67 -7.20 6.58
N GLY A 56 1.84 -6.34 7.61
CA GLY A 56 1.23 -5.00 7.64
C GLY A 56 1.74 -4.09 6.52
N ALA A 57 3.05 -4.06 6.29
CA ALA A 57 3.66 -3.27 5.23
C ALA A 57 3.24 -3.75 3.83
N ILE A 58 3.23 -5.07 3.60
CA ILE A 58 2.68 -5.65 2.35
C ILE A 58 1.23 -5.25 2.19
N GLY A 59 0.40 -5.40 3.23
CA GLY A 59 -1.02 -5.04 3.17
C GLY A 59 -1.28 -3.56 2.89
N ASP A 60 -0.47 -2.65 3.40
CA ASP A 60 -0.54 -1.22 3.05
C ASP A 60 -0.10 -0.97 1.59
N PHE A 61 0.97 -1.62 1.13
CA PHE A 61 1.42 -1.53 -0.26
C PHE A 61 0.35 -2.05 -1.23
N THR A 62 -0.18 -3.25 -0.99
CA THR A 62 -1.27 -3.87 -1.77
C THR A 62 -2.45 -2.91 -1.91
N MET A 63 -2.90 -2.32 -0.82
CA MET A 63 -3.98 -1.35 -0.87
C MET A 63 -3.67 -0.13 -1.73
N SER A 64 -2.46 0.42 -1.60
CA SER A 64 -2.06 1.59 -2.38
C SER A 64 -1.90 1.28 -3.87
N TYR A 65 -1.53 0.03 -4.21
CA TYR A 65 -1.22 -0.37 -5.57
C TYR A 65 -2.45 -0.89 -6.30
N SER A 66 -3.10 -1.93 -5.77
CA SER A 66 -4.20 -2.67 -6.39
C SER A 66 -5.59 -2.33 -5.87
N ALA A 67 -5.73 -1.24 -5.11
CA ALA A 67 -6.98 -0.83 -4.47
C ALA A 67 -7.48 -1.82 -3.39
N SER A 68 -8.69 -1.59 -2.88
CA SER A 68 -9.42 -2.53 -2.02
C SER A 68 -10.86 -2.73 -2.52
N GLY A 69 -11.55 -3.74 -1.97
CA GLY A 69 -12.95 -4.04 -2.30
C GLY A 69 -13.98 -3.28 -1.48
N ALA A 70 -13.57 -2.29 -0.69
CA ALA A 70 -14.50 -1.42 0.01
C ALA A 70 -15.38 -0.64 -1.01
N GLN A 71 -16.63 -0.36 -0.63
CA GLN A 71 -17.61 0.29 -1.50
C GLN A 71 -18.10 1.60 -0.87
N GLY A 72 -18.28 2.64 -1.68
CA GLY A 72 -18.91 3.91 -1.30
C GLY A 72 -18.35 5.10 -2.07
N SER A 73 -19.04 6.25 -2.05
CA SER A 73 -18.51 7.54 -2.56
C SER A 73 -17.26 8.00 -1.81
N SER A 74 -17.05 7.46 -0.60
CA SER A 74 -15.83 7.61 0.21
C SER A 74 -15.00 6.31 0.27
N GLY A 75 -15.41 5.28 -0.46
CA GLY A 75 -15.26 3.89 -0.01
C GLY A 75 -14.66 2.92 -1.01
N THR A 76 -14.55 3.21 -2.32
CA THR A 76 -13.55 2.48 -3.11
C THR A 76 -12.22 3.15 -2.85
N THR A 77 -11.29 2.39 -2.29
CA THR A 77 -9.92 2.86 -2.19
C THR A 77 -9.29 2.61 -3.53
N GLU A 78 -9.26 3.62 -4.42
CA GLU A 78 -8.47 3.49 -5.64
C GLU A 78 -7.00 3.28 -5.31
N GLY A 79 -6.34 2.49 -6.15
CA GLY A 79 -4.91 2.25 -6.11
C GLY A 79 -4.26 2.78 -7.38
N GLN A 80 -2.93 2.76 -7.39
CA GLN A 80 -2.15 3.23 -8.53
C GLN A 80 -2.56 2.57 -9.85
N ILE A 81 -2.89 1.27 -9.87
CA ILE A 81 -3.27 0.56 -11.10
C ILE A 81 -4.48 1.21 -11.79
N LEU A 82 -5.59 1.39 -11.05
CA LEU A 82 -6.83 1.92 -11.62
C LEU A 82 -6.68 3.38 -12.05
N THR A 83 -6.05 4.19 -11.20
CA THR A 83 -5.90 5.63 -11.45
C THR A 83 -4.93 5.92 -12.60
N SER A 84 -3.78 5.25 -12.63
CA SER A 84 -2.83 5.40 -13.75
C SER A 84 -3.40 4.83 -15.05
N GLY A 85 -4.20 3.75 -14.98
CA GLY A 85 -4.92 3.21 -16.13
C GLY A 85 -5.89 4.22 -16.76
N LEU A 86 -6.67 4.93 -15.95
CA LEU A 86 -7.52 6.03 -16.44
C LEU A 86 -6.69 7.17 -17.04
N LEU A 87 -5.60 7.59 -16.38
CA LEU A 87 -4.78 8.70 -16.87
C LEU A 87 -4.01 8.38 -18.16
N SER A 88 -3.72 7.10 -18.40
CA SER A 88 -2.94 6.60 -19.55
C SER A 88 -3.79 6.03 -20.70
N ASP A 89 -5.12 6.19 -20.66
CA ASP A 89 -6.05 5.64 -21.66
C ASP A 89 -5.98 4.10 -21.77
N GLU A 90 -5.54 3.38 -20.72
CA GLU A 90 -5.67 1.92 -20.63
C GLU A 90 -7.08 1.52 -20.20
N LEU A 91 -7.60 2.26 -19.24
CA LEU A 91 -8.94 2.10 -18.69
C LEU A 91 -9.78 3.32 -19.05
N ILE A 92 -11.05 3.09 -19.36
CA ILE A 92 -12.10 4.11 -19.43
C ILE A 92 -12.93 4.08 -18.17
N ASN A 93 -13.47 5.23 -17.79
CA ASN A 93 -14.53 5.29 -16.79
C ASN A 93 -15.84 4.72 -17.38
N THR A 94 -16.52 3.87 -16.61
CA THR A 94 -17.81 3.26 -16.99
C THR A 94 -18.90 3.46 -15.94
N GLU A 95 -18.78 4.51 -15.12
CA GLU A 95 -19.68 4.83 -14.02
C GLU A 95 -20.22 6.26 -14.05
N THR A 96 -20.85 6.67 -12.95
CA THR A 96 -21.50 7.97 -12.80
C THR A 96 -20.86 8.85 -11.71
N PHE A 97 -19.81 8.39 -11.03
CA PHE A 97 -19.19 9.15 -9.95
C PHE A 97 -18.28 10.28 -10.48
N PRO A 98 -18.56 11.56 -10.19
CA PRO A 98 -17.88 12.68 -10.83
C PRO A 98 -16.36 12.71 -10.65
N ASP A 99 -15.82 12.47 -9.45
CA ASP A 99 -14.37 12.57 -9.21
C ASP A 99 -13.56 11.65 -10.13
N ARG A 100 -14.05 10.43 -10.38
CA ARG A 100 -13.36 9.45 -11.24
C ARG A 100 -13.54 9.75 -12.72
N ILE A 101 -14.71 10.23 -13.11
CA ILE A 101 -14.94 10.76 -14.46
C ILE A 101 -14.00 11.94 -14.73
N ASN A 102 -13.78 12.78 -13.73
CA ASN A 102 -12.90 13.92 -13.80
C ASN A 102 -11.41 13.50 -13.92
N VAL A 103 -10.97 12.48 -13.18
CA VAL A 103 -9.65 11.85 -13.38
C VAL A 103 -9.50 11.33 -14.82
N ASP A 104 -10.50 10.60 -15.31
CA ASP A 104 -10.53 10.08 -16.68
C ASP A 104 -10.52 11.20 -17.73
N ARG A 105 -11.10 12.36 -17.43
CA ARG A 105 -11.04 13.54 -18.30
C ARG A 105 -9.77 14.39 -18.11
N ARG A 106 -8.81 13.93 -17.31
CA ARG A 106 -7.56 14.64 -16.94
C ARG A 106 -7.84 16.01 -16.30
N PHE A 107 -8.98 16.11 -15.63
CA PHE A 107 -9.43 17.28 -14.92
C PHE A 107 -9.50 16.94 -13.42
N VAL A 108 -8.35 16.92 -12.74
CA VAL A 108 -8.32 16.58 -11.31
C VAL A 108 -8.66 17.80 -10.47
N GLU A 109 -9.74 17.70 -9.70
CA GLU A 109 -10.12 18.73 -8.73
C GLU A 109 -9.22 18.70 -7.50
N ILE A 110 -8.80 19.87 -7.01
CA ILE A 110 -7.94 20.01 -5.83
C ILE A 110 -8.55 19.36 -4.59
N ASN A 111 -9.88 19.45 -4.45
CA ASN A 111 -10.62 18.89 -3.32
C ASN A 111 -11.21 17.50 -3.60
N GLY A 112 -10.85 16.88 -4.73
CA GLY A 112 -11.35 15.56 -5.11
C GLY A 112 -10.90 14.48 -4.13
N ALA A 113 -11.84 13.67 -3.66
CA ALA A 113 -11.57 12.66 -2.64
C ALA A 113 -10.74 11.49 -3.19
N THR A 114 -10.94 11.13 -4.47
CA THR A 114 -10.24 10.01 -5.13
C THR A 114 -8.72 10.20 -5.10
N MET A 115 -8.22 11.28 -5.70
CA MET A 115 -6.76 11.50 -5.79
C MET A 115 -6.13 11.76 -4.43
N ALA A 116 -6.86 12.43 -3.53
CA ALA A 116 -6.40 12.64 -2.16
C ALA A 116 -6.25 11.31 -1.40
N ASN A 117 -7.18 10.36 -1.57
CA ASN A 117 -7.08 9.02 -0.99
C ASN A 117 -5.92 8.21 -1.59
N VAL A 118 -5.79 8.21 -2.91
CA VAL A 118 -4.71 7.51 -3.62
C VAL A 118 -3.33 7.97 -3.12
N PHE A 119 -3.13 9.29 -2.99
CA PHE A 119 -1.89 9.86 -2.46
C PHE A 119 -1.64 9.48 -1.00
N ARG A 120 -2.67 9.55 -0.14
CA ARG A 120 -2.57 9.18 1.27
C ARG A 120 -2.20 7.71 1.44
N ASN A 121 -2.81 6.81 0.67
CA ASN A 121 -2.52 5.39 0.75
C ASN A 121 -1.12 5.05 0.27
N LEU A 122 -0.65 5.68 -0.81
CA LEU A 122 0.74 5.52 -1.27
C LEU A 122 1.74 6.05 -0.23
N SER A 123 1.46 7.21 0.37
CA SER A 123 2.27 7.76 1.46
C SER A 123 2.30 6.86 2.69
N LYS A 124 1.16 6.23 3.03
CA LYS A 124 1.06 5.24 4.10
C LYS A 124 1.89 4.00 3.79
N ALA A 125 1.74 3.44 2.59
CA ALA A 125 2.52 2.29 2.13
C ALA A 125 4.02 2.55 2.20
N ARG A 126 4.47 3.71 1.71
CA ARG A 126 5.87 4.15 1.78
C ARG A 126 6.37 4.13 3.23
N ARG A 127 5.65 4.81 4.13
CA ARG A 127 6.03 4.83 5.56
C ARG A 127 6.05 3.43 6.16
N SER A 128 5.04 2.63 5.89
CA SER A 128 4.91 1.27 6.42
C SER A 128 6.09 0.40 6.01
N ALA A 129 6.49 0.45 4.74
CA ALA A 129 7.65 -0.28 4.21
C ALA A 129 8.99 0.23 4.78
N GLU A 130 9.18 1.55 4.91
CA GLU A 130 10.39 2.14 5.52
C GLU A 130 10.52 1.76 7.00
N VAL A 131 9.42 1.85 7.76
CA VAL A 131 9.39 1.44 9.18
C VAL A 131 9.65 -0.05 9.30
N ALA A 132 9.05 -0.88 8.43
CA ALA A 132 9.30 -2.31 8.43
C ALA A 132 10.78 -2.63 8.16
N ALA A 133 11.39 -2.01 7.14
CA ALA A 133 12.81 -2.17 6.86
C ALA A 133 13.70 -1.76 8.05
N ALA A 134 13.37 -0.66 8.75
CA ALA A 134 14.07 -0.25 9.96
C ALA A 134 13.94 -1.28 11.10
N ASN A 135 12.75 -1.86 11.30
CA ASN A 135 12.52 -2.91 12.29
C ASN A 135 13.29 -4.19 11.95
N PHE A 136 13.34 -4.61 10.68
CA PHE A 136 14.18 -5.73 10.28
C PHE A 136 15.66 -5.50 10.59
N ARG A 137 16.17 -4.28 10.43
CA ARG A 137 17.56 -3.95 10.81
C ARG A 137 17.79 -4.01 12.32
N ALA A 138 16.82 -3.55 13.10
CA ALA A 138 16.96 -3.44 14.55
C ALA A 138 16.71 -4.78 15.28
N LEU A 139 15.77 -5.57 14.78
CA LEU A 139 15.21 -6.72 15.50
C LEU A 139 15.53 -8.07 14.85
N SER A 140 15.99 -8.11 13.58
CA SER A 140 16.27 -9.40 12.95
C SER A 140 17.48 -10.06 13.62
N PRO A 141 17.34 -11.31 14.10
CA PRO A 141 18.42 -12.00 14.79
C PRO A 141 19.52 -12.46 13.81
N ASP A 142 19.19 -12.60 12.53
CA ASP A 142 20.11 -12.99 11.46
C ASP A 142 19.55 -12.58 10.09
N THR A 143 19.99 -11.43 9.58
CA THR A 143 19.60 -10.93 8.25
C THR A 143 20.11 -11.78 7.10
N THR A 144 21.03 -12.72 7.34
CA THR A 144 21.47 -13.69 6.32
C THR A 144 20.46 -14.80 6.09
N LYS A 145 19.47 -14.96 6.99
CA LYS A 145 18.41 -15.97 6.83
C LYS A 145 17.05 -15.35 6.51
N ASP A 146 16.92 -14.04 6.62
CA ASP A 146 15.66 -13.33 6.56
C ASP A 146 15.59 -12.42 5.31
N ALA A 147 14.82 -12.86 4.32
CA ALA A 147 14.60 -12.08 3.10
C ALA A 147 13.67 -10.87 3.29
N GLY A 148 13.04 -10.74 4.46
CA GLY A 148 12.08 -9.68 4.77
C GLY A 148 12.67 -8.27 4.63
N LEU A 149 13.94 -8.07 5.04
CA LEU A 149 14.61 -6.78 4.86
C LEU A 149 14.69 -6.38 3.38
N SER A 150 15.09 -7.31 2.51
CA SER A 150 15.20 -7.04 1.07
C SER A 150 13.83 -6.66 0.49
N GLU A 151 12.79 -7.41 0.84
CA GLU A 151 11.45 -7.16 0.33
C GLU A 151 10.89 -5.81 0.81
N MET A 152 11.04 -5.47 2.09
CA MET A 152 10.54 -4.19 2.61
C MET A 152 11.25 -3.00 1.96
N LEU A 153 12.57 -3.10 1.74
CA LEU A 153 13.33 -2.08 1.00
C LEU A 153 12.89 -1.98 -0.46
N SER A 154 12.60 -3.12 -1.11
CA SER A 154 12.06 -3.14 -2.47
C SER A 154 10.70 -2.45 -2.55
N LEU A 155 9.76 -2.80 -1.67
CA LEU A 155 8.43 -2.18 -1.65
C LEU A 155 8.52 -0.68 -1.37
N ALA A 156 9.39 -0.26 -0.43
CA ALA A 156 9.66 1.16 -0.20
C ALA A 156 10.17 1.84 -1.48
N GLY A 157 11.15 1.25 -2.18
CA GLY A 157 11.66 1.75 -3.45
C GLY A 157 10.56 1.96 -4.49
N PHE A 158 9.66 0.96 -4.66
CA PHE A 158 8.54 1.09 -5.59
C PHE A 158 7.58 2.22 -5.23
N THR A 159 7.36 2.49 -3.94
CA THR A 159 6.51 3.64 -3.59
C THR A 159 7.11 4.97 -4.02
N TYR A 160 8.43 5.13 -4.00
CA TYR A 160 9.10 6.34 -4.51
C TYR A 160 9.03 6.45 -6.04
N VAL A 161 9.18 5.33 -6.76
CA VAL A 161 8.97 5.30 -8.23
C VAL A 161 7.55 5.73 -8.55
N LEU A 162 6.54 5.15 -7.89
CA LEU A 162 5.14 5.49 -8.12
C LEU A 162 4.82 6.96 -7.79
N LEU A 163 5.48 7.54 -6.78
CA LEU A 163 5.37 8.97 -6.49
C LEU A 163 6.01 9.83 -7.60
N ALA A 164 7.16 9.41 -8.13
CA ALA A 164 7.86 10.12 -9.18
C ALA A 164 7.13 10.09 -10.53
N GLU A 165 6.47 8.98 -10.86
CA GLU A 165 5.76 8.79 -12.12
C GLU A 165 4.38 9.47 -12.13
N ASN A 166 3.61 9.35 -11.04
CA ASN A 166 2.19 9.74 -11.03
C ASN A 166 1.93 11.14 -10.48
N TYR A 167 2.95 11.85 -9.99
CA TYR A 167 2.80 13.17 -9.39
C TYR A 167 3.84 14.15 -9.93
N CYS A 168 3.44 15.42 -9.99
CA CYS A 168 4.35 16.49 -10.36
C CYS A 168 5.50 16.63 -9.34
N SER A 169 6.65 17.10 -9.82
CA SER A 169 7.82 17.41 -9.00
C SER A 169 7.46 18.28 -7.79
N GLY A 170 8.03 17.97 -6.62
CA GLY A 170 7.72 18.64 -5.35
C GLY A 170 6.88 17.78 -4.40
N VAL A 171 7.03 16.45 -4.43
CA VAL A 171 6.27 15.55 -3.55
C VAL A 171 6.83 15.61 -2.13
N PRO A 172 6.02 15.91 -1.11
CA PRO A 172 6.48 15.93 0.27
C PRO A 172 6.62 14.51 0.84
N VAL A 173 7.80 14.18 1.36
CA VAL A 173 8.08 12.89 2.00
C VAL A 173 8.10 13.04 3.52
N SER A 174 6.94 13.21 4.12
CA SER A 174 6.79 13.38 5.58
C SER A 174 6.97 12.08 6.35
N ASN A 175 7.34 12.15 7.61
CA ASN A 175 7.43 11.00 8.50
C ASN A 175 6.67 11.26 9.82
N VAL A 176 6.57 10.24 10.64
CA VAL A 176 6.10 10.35 12.03
C VAL A 176 7.26 9.89 12.91
N ASP A 177 7.67 10.70 13.87
CA ASP A 177 8.75 10.38 14.80
C ASP A 177 8.33 9.29 15.82
N ALA A 178 9.26 8.88 16.69
CA ALA A 178 9.00 7.87 17.71
C ALA A 178 7.96 8.32 18.76
N SER A 179 7.76 9.63 18.91
CA SER A 179 6.78 10.23 19.82
C SER A 179 5.39 10.38 19.19
N GLY A 180 5.23 10.02 17.91
CA GLY A 180 3.97 10.14 17.18
C GLY A 180 3.74 11.51 16.53
N ASN A 181 4.72 12.42 16.57
CA ASN A 181 4.59 13.73 15.93
C ASN A 181 4.89 13.65 14.44
N LEU A 182 4.15 14.42 13.65
CA LEU A 182 4.41 14.57 12.23
C LEU A 182 5.68 15.41 12.01
N VAL A 183 6.63 14.82 11.31
CA VAL A 183 7.82 15.51 10.79
C VAL A 183 7.57 15.77 9.31
N PHE A 184 7.31 17.03 8.97
CA PHE A 184 7.04 17.41 7.58
C PHE A 184 8.32 17.30 6.75
N GLY A 185 8.25 16.52 5.67
CA GLY A 185 9.35 16.34 4.74
C GLY A 185 9.44 17.51 3.77
N GLN A 186 10.64 17.78 3.28
CA GLN A 186 10.81 18.74 2.19
C GLN A 186 10.18 18.19 0.89
N PRO A 187 9.63 19.07 0.04
CA PRO A 187 9.20 18.70 -1.31
C PRO A 187 10.39 18.19 -2.12
N LEU A 188 10.34 16.94 -2.58
CA LEU A 188 11.37 16.33 -3.41
C LEU A 188 11.02 16.45 -4.89
N LYS A 189 12.02 16.75 -5.71
CA LYS A 189 11.92 16.71 -7.17
C LYS A 189 11.78 15.27 -7.66
N THR A 190 11.25 15.10 -8.87
CA THR A 190 11.11 13.78 -9.51
C THR A 190 12.43 13.00 -9.52
N ALA A 191 13.55 13.64 -9.90
CA ALA A 191 14.87 13.00 -9.87
C ALA A 191 15.30 12.58 -8.45
N GLU A 192 15.04 13.40 -7.43
CA GLU A 192 15.41 13.10 -6.04
C GLU A 192 14.59 11.94 -5.45
N LEU A 193 13.32 11.80 -5.86
CA LEU A 193 12.50 10.63 -5.54
C LEU A 193 13.07 9.37 -6.19
N LEU A 194 13.46 9.44 -7.47
CA LEU A 194 14.06 8.32 -8.20
C LEU A 194 15.42 7.93 -7.62
N ASP A 195 16.26 8.89 -7.24
CA ASP A 195 17.51 8.64 -6.53
C ASP A 195 17.26 7.95 -5.17
N THR A 196 16.22 8.37 -4.46
CA THR A 196 15.79 7.71 -3.21
C THR A 196 15.35 6.26 -3.47
N ALA A 197 14.58 6.03 -4.54
CA ALA A 197 14.17 4.69 -4.97
C ALA A 197 15.38 3.80 -5.29
N ILE A 198 16.31 4.29 -6.11
CA ILE A 198 17.55 3.61 -6.49
C ILE A 198 18.36 3.25 -5.25
N ASN A 199 18.50 4.17 -4.31
CA ASN A 199 19.19 3.90 -3.05
C ASN A 199 18.52 2.76 -2.26
N ARG A 200 17.18 2.72 -2.19
CA ARG A 200 16.46 1.61 -1.54
C ARG A 200 16.63 0.28 -2.28
N PHE A 201 16.58 0.29 -3.61
CA PHE A 201 16.82 -0.92 -4.40
C PHE A 201 18.25 -1.44 -4.25
N ASN A 202 19.25 -0.55 -4.22
CA ASN A 202 20.64 -0.93 -3.95
C ASN A 202 20.81 -1.55 -2.55
N GLN A 203 20.19 -0.96 -1.52
CA GLN A 203 20.19 -1.53 -0.17
C GLN A 203 19.47 -2.89 -0.13
N SER A 204 18.38 -3.04 -0.89
CA SER A 204 17.67 -4.32 -1.04
C SER A 204 18.53 -5.38 -1.72
N LEU A 205 19.26 -5.03 -2.78
CA LEU A 205 20.20 -5.93 -3.45
C LEU A 205 21.32 -6.38 -2.50
N LEU A 206 21.86 -5.48 -1.68
CA LEU A 206 22.86 -5.82 -0.67
C LEU A 206 22.28 -6.79 0.38
N ALA A 207 21.06 -6.52 0.89
CA ALA A 207 20.38 -7.40 1.83
C ALA A 207 20.11 -8.79 1.23
N ALA A 208 19.65 -8.85 -0.03
CA ALA A 208 19.44 -10.11 -0.73
C ALA A 208 20.76 -10.85 -0.95
N ALA A 209 21.82 -10.17 -1.36
CA ALA A 209 23.14 -10.76 -1.59
C ALA A 209 23.75 -11.38 -0.31
N ALA A 210 23.38 -10.86 0.86
CA ALA A 210 23.81 -11.39 2.16
C ALA A 210 23.11 -12.72 2.55
N LEU A 211 22.02 -13.10 1.87
CA LEU A 211 21.26 -14.31 2.23
C LEU A 211 22.11 -15.57 2.09
N ASP A 212 22.22 -16.40 3.13
CA ASP A 212 23.07 -17.60 3.19
C ASP A 212 22.83 -18.52 1.98
N THR A 213 23.92 -18.90 1.30
CA THR A 213 23.91 -19.91 0.22
C THR A 213 24.76 -21.13 0.54
N SER A 214 25.24 -21.25 1.78
CA SER A 214 26.07 -22.36 2.24
C SER A 214 25.26 -23.65 2.42
N GLY A 215 25.95 -24.78 2.36
CA GLY A 215 25.36 -26.11 2.53
C GLY A 215 26.36 -27.18 2.17
N ALA A 216 26.35 -28.30 2.91
CA ALA A 216 27.32 -29.39 2.77
C ALA A 216 27.28 -30.05 1.38
N THR A 217 26.11 -30.08 0.73
CA THR A 217 25.92 -30.68 -0.59
C THR A 217 25.37 -29.68 -1.61
N PRO A 218 25.57 -29.89 -2.92
CA PRO A 218 24.93 -29.08 -3.95
C PRO A 218 23.40 -29.02 -3.81
N ALA A 219 22.77 -30.15 -3.47
CA ALA A 219 21.33 -30.23 -3.26
C ALA A 219 20.85 -29.34 -2.09
N ALA A 220 21.63 -29.25 -1.01
CA ALA A 220 21.31 -28.36 0.12
C ALA A 220 21.49 -26.86 -0.22
N ARG A 221 22.41 -26.52 -1.13
CA ARG A 221 22.67 -25.14 -1.55
C ARG A 221 21.67 -24.63 -2.59
N ALA A 222 21.20 -25.50 -3.48
CA ALA A 222 20.33 -25.16 -4.59
C ALA A 222 19.09 -24.29 -4.21
N PRO A 223 18.26 -24.67 -3.21
CA PRO A 223 17.10 -23.86 -2.84
C PRO A 223 17.48 -22.49 -2.27
N LYS A 224 18.58 -22.39 -1.52
CA LYS A 224 19.06 -21.13 -0.96
C LYS A 224 19.57 -20.17 -2.03
N ILE A 225 20.28 -20.70 -3.03
CA ILE A 225 20.72 -19.93 -4.19
C ILE A 225 19.50 -19.42 -4.99
N ALA A 226 18.48 -20.26 -5.17
CA ALA A 226 17.25 -19.85 -5.83
C ALA A 226 16.52 -18.75 -5.05
N ALA A 227 16.40 -18.88 -3.73
CA ALA A 227 15.80 -17.87 -2.86
C ALA A 227 16.55 -16.53 -2.92
N ARG A 228 17.90 -16.55 -2.89
CA ARG A 228 18.73 -15.36 -3.07
C ARG A 228 18.45 -14.68 -4.41
N ARG A 229 18.44 -15.44 -5.52
CA ARG A 229 18.15 -14.89 -6.86
C ARG A 229 16.74 -14.30 -6.95
N ALA A 230 15.74 -14.96 -6.37
CA ALA A 230 14.38 -14.43 -6.30
C ALA A 230 14.32 -13.12 -5.51
N ALA A 231 14.99 -13.05 -4.36
CA ALA A 231 15.08 -11.84 -3.54
C ALA A 231 15.82 -10.68 -4.21
N MET A 232 16.72 -10.96 -5.16
CA MET A 232 17.39 -9.95 -5.99
C MET A 232 16.55 -9.50 -7.19
N SER A 233 15.56 -10.29 -7.63
CA SER A 233 14.82 -10.00 -8.85
C SER A 233 13.88 -8.80 -8.69
N LEU A 234 13.13 -8.72 -7.58
CA LEU A 234 12.24 -7.59 -7.29
C LEU A 234 12.97 -6.23 -7.28
N PRO A 235 14.06 -6.04 -6.52
CA PRO A 235 14.77 -4.76 -6.55
C PRO A 235 15.47 -4.49 -7.89
N SER A 236 15.87 -5.52 -8.64
CA SER A 236 16.46 -5.33 -9.97
C SER A 236 15.45 -4.79 -10.98
N VAL A 237 14.19 -5.26 -10.93
CA VAL A 237 13.08 -4.68 -11.72
C VAL A 237 12.86 -3.22 -11.35
N GLY A 238 12.79 -2.92 -10.04
CA GLY A 238 12.60 -1.55 -9.56
C GLY A 238 13.77 -0.63 -9.93
N LEU A 239 15.00 -1.12 -9.83
CA LEU A 239 16.20 -0.41 -10.22
C LEU A 239 16.21 -0.11 -11.72
N ALA A 240 15.84 -1.09 -12.56
CA ALA A 240 15.71 -0.90 -13.99
C ALA A 240 14.69 0.18 -14.32
N ARG A 241 13.51 0.14 -13.70
CA ARG A 241 12.43 1.12 -13.88
C ARG A 241 12.87 2.53 -13.47
N ALA A 242 13.43 2.70 -12.27
CA ALA A 242 13.87 4.01 -11.80
C ALA A 242 14.98 4.62 -12.69
N ASN A 243 15.91 3.80 -13.17
CA ASN A 243 16.94 4.26 -14.11
C ASN A 243 16.36 4.59 -15.49
N LEU A 244 15.34 3.85 -15.95
CA LEU A 244 14.63 4.15 -17.18
C LEU A 244 13.95 5.52 -17.10
N ASP A 245 13.29 5.82 -15.98
CA ASP A 245 12.62 7.11 -15.74
C ASP A 245 13.61 8.29 -15.68
N LEU A 246 14.85 8.04 -15.25
CA LEU A 246 15.96 9.02 -15.30
C LEU A 246 16.61 9.14 -16.69
N GLY A 247 16.17 8.37 -17.69
CA GLY A 247 16.78 8.33 -19.02
C GLY A 247 18.13 7.58 -19.08
N GLN A 248 18.47 6.83 -18.04
CA GLN A 248 19.72 6.06 -17.94
C GLN A 248 19.55 4.66 -18.57
N PHE A 249 19.26 4.63 -19.87
CA PHE A 249 18.88 3.40 -20.59
C PHE A 249 19.89 2.26 -20.47
N ALA A 250 21.19 2.55 -20.52
CA ALA A 250 22.24 1.53 -20.38
C ALA A 250 22.23 0.88 -18.99
N THR A 251 22.12 1.69 -17.92
CA THR A 251 22.01 1.23 -16.53
C THR A 251 20.73 0.43 -16.31
N ALA A 252 19.61 0.92 -16.86
CA ALA A 252 18.33 0.23 -16.79
C ALA A 252 18.40 -1.17 -17.43
N ASN A 253 19.00 -1.26 -18.63
CA ASN A 253 19.17 -2.54 -19.33
C ASN A 253 20.06 -3.52 -18.54
N MET A 254 21.15 -3.05 -17.95
CA MET A 254 22.01 -3.91 -17.11
C MET A 254 21.26 -4.47 -15.90
N ALA A 255 20.46 -3.64 -15.22
CA ALA A 255 19.64 -4.10 -14.09
C ALA A 255 18.59 -5.13 -14.54
N ALA A 256 17.87 -4.86 -15.64
CA ALA A 256 16.83 -5.74 -16.17
C ALA A 256 17.37 -7.10 -16.64
N ALA A 257 18.58 -7.13 -17.22
CA ALA A 257 19.21 -8.36 -17.72
C ALA A 257 19.47 -9.42 -16.62
N THR A 258 19.46 -9.02 -15.34
CA THR A 258 19.64 -9.94 -14.21
C THR A 258 18.35 -10.66 -13.79
N VAL A 259 17.19 -10.23 -14.31
CA VAL A 259 15.88 -10.73 -13.92
C VAL A 259 15.46 -11.87 -14.86
N ALA A 260 15.10 -13.01 -14.28
CA ALA A 260 14.54 -14.11 -15.06
C ALA A 260 13.19 -13.69 -15.66
N THR A 261 12.93 -14.02 -16.92
CA THR A 261 11.65 -13.71 -17.60
C THR A 261 10.43 -14.38 -16.95
N THR A 262 10.65 -15.41 -16.12
CA THR A 262 9.62 -16.09 -15.33
C THR A 262 9.40 -15.47 -13.95
N PHE A 263 10.17 -14.45 -13.57
CA PHE A 263 10.02 -13.80 -12.28
C PHE A 263 8.68 -13.06 -12.20
N SER A 264 7.99 -13.26 -11.08
CA SER A 264 6.77 -12.53 -10.74
C SER A 264 6.75 -12.28 -9.25
N TYR A 265 6.50 -11.04 -8.85
CA TYR A 265 6.17 -10.71 -7.47
C TYR A 265 4.65 -10.69 -7.33
N VAL A 266 4.11 -11.69 -6.63
CA VAL A 266 2.67 -11.88 -6.50
C VAL A 266 2.22 -11.35 -5.15
N VAL A 267 1.28 -10.41 -5.21
CA VAL A 267 0.53 -9.95 -4.04
C VAL A 267 -0.75 -10.76 -3.94
N THR A 268 -1.00 -11.34 -2.77
CA THR A 268 -2.18 -12.18 -2.53
C THR A 268 -3.35 -11.36 -2.00
N HIS A 269 -4.55 -11.74 -2.44
CA HIS A 269 -5.81 -11.15 -2.00
C HIS A 269 -6.68 -12.20 -1.30
N ASP A 270 -7.59 -11.72 -0.44
CA ASP A 270 -8.48 -12.57 0.34
C ASP A 270 -9.89 -11.95 0.41
N LEU A 271 -10.91 -12.77 0.67
CA LEU A 271 -12.32 -12.38 0.82
C LEU A 271 -12.72 -12.03 2.27
N ASN A 272 -11.87 -12.33 3.26
CA ASN A 272 -12.11 -12.18 4.70
C ASN A 272 -12.50 -10.75 5.10
N THR A 273 -11.85 -9.75 4.50
CA THR A 273 -12.19 -8.34 4.71
C THR A 273 -12.16 -7.57 3.39
N THR A 274 -12.95 -6.51 3.29
CA THR A 274 -12.95 -5.62 2.11
C THR A 274 -11.58 -5.03 1.82
N ARG A 275 -10.77 -4.80 2.87
CA ARG A 275 -9.38 -4.34 2.78
C ARG A 275 -8.49 -5.29 1.97
N GLN A 276 -8.70 -6.59 2.10
CA GLN A 276 -7.87 -7.64 1.50
C GLN A 276 -8.33 -8.04 0.09
N ASN A 277 -9.53 -7.62 -0.32
CA ASN A 277 -10.06 -7.92 -1.64
C ASN A 277 -9.17 -7.31 -2.74
N ASN A 278 -9.13 -7.96 -3.90
CA ASN A 278 -8.54 -7.38 -5.11
C ASN A 278 -9.41 -6.21 -5.59
N GLY A 279 -8.91 -4.99 -5.41
CA GLY A 279 -9.62 -3.77 -5.77
C GLY A 279 -9.76 -3.57 -7.28
N VAL A 280 -8.80 -4.02 -8.09
CA VAL A 280 -8.88 -4.00 -9.56
C VAL A 280 -10.04 -4.88 -10.03
N TYR A 281 -10.11 -6.11 -9.54
CA TYR A 281 -11.19 -7.05 -9.85
C TYR A 281 -12.56 -6.52 -9.36
N LYS A 282 -12.61 -5.94 -8.16
CA LYS A 282 -13.85 -5.34 -7.63
C LYS A 282 -14.29 -4.14 -8.45
N GLY A 283 -13.37 -3.23 -8.78
CA GLY A 283 -13.65 -2.02 -9.56
C GLY A 283 -14.13 -2.31 -10.97
N SER A 284 -13.44 -3.21 -11.69
CA SER A 284 -13.76 -3.55 -13.07
C SER A 284 -14.97 -4.51 -13.16
N ARG A 285 -14.87 -5.71 -12.58
CA ARG A 285 -15.85 -6.77 -12.80
C ARG A 285 -17.09 -6.65 -11.93
N VAL A 286 -16.93 -6.35 -10.65
CA VAL A 286 -18.05 -6.38 -9.68
C VAL A 286 -18.82 -5.08 -9.68
N PHE A 287 -18.12 -3.95 -9.60
CA PHE A 287 -18.73 -2.62 -9.55
C PHE A 287 -18.95 -2.03 -10.94
N LYS A 288 -18.26 -2.52 -11.98
CA LYS A 288 -18.39 -2.06 -13.38
C LYS A 288 -18.08 -0.57 -13.54
N ARG A 289 -17.03 -0.12 -12.85
CA ARG A 289 -16.59 1.29 -12.80
C ARG A 289 -15.46 1.63 -13.75
N TYR A 290 -14.69 0.61 -14.12
CA TYR A 290 -13.56 0.71 -15.02
C TYR A 290 -13.74 -0.33 -16.11
N GLY A 291 -13.59 0.09 -17.36
CA GLY A 291 -13.62 -0.78 -18.53
C GLY A 291 -12.32 -0.63 -19.32
N MET A 292 -12.03 -1.59 -20.19
CA MET A 292 -10.90 -1.47 -21.10
C MET A 292 -11.17 -0.48 -22.22
N ALA A 293 -10.27 0.49 -22.36
CA ALA A 293 -10.27 1.47 -23.43
C ALA A 293 -9.90 0.84 -24.78
N ASP A 294 -10.14 1.54 -25.89
CA ASP A 294 -9.55 1.22 -27.20
C ASP A 294 -9.48 2.48 -28.03
N GLY A 295 -8.28 3.05 -28.16
CA GLY A 295 -8.10 4.33 -28.84
C GLY A 295 -8.78 5.51 -28.13
N GLU A 296 -8.91 5.46 -26.81
CA GLU A 296 -9.49 6.57 -26.04
C GLU A 296 -8.69 7.86 -26.25
N GLY A 297 -9.38 9.00 -26.26
CA GLY A 297 -8.74 10.32 -26.42
C GLY A 297 -8.08 10.55 -27.79
N GLY A 298 -8.15 9.61 -28.73
CA GLY A 298 -7.48 9.67 -30.03
C GLY A 298 -5.98 9.33 -30.01
N SER A 299 -5.34 9.40 -28.84
CA SER A 299 -3.93 9.02 -28.61
C SER A 299 -3.75 7.72 -27.83
N GLY A 300 -4.81 7.21 -27.20
CA GLY A 300 -4.79 5.96 -26.44
C GLY A 300 -4.43 4.76 -27.31
N LEU A 301 -3.83 3.74 -26.69
CA LEU A 301 -3.47 2.53 -27.41
C LEU A 301 -4.73 1.68 -27.72
N PRO A 302 -4.69 0.88 -28.80
CA PRO A 302 -5.80 0.03 -29.20
C PRO A 302 -5.88 -1.27 -28.37
N TYR A 303 -6.12 -1.17 -27.06
CA TYR A 303 -6.10 -2.32 -26.14
C TYR A 303 -7.18 -3.38 -26.40
N ARG A 304 -8.20 -3.09 -27.22
CA ARG A 304 -9.23 -4.08 -27.60
C ARG A 304 -9.12 -4.55 -29.03
N SER A 305 -8.81 -3.64 -29.95
CA SER A 305 -8.73 -3.94 -31.37
C SER A 305 -7.40 -4.60 -31.78
N VAL A 306 -6.33 -4.43 -30.98
CA VAL A 306 -5.07 -5.17 -31.12
C VAL A 306 -4.96 -6.21 -30.02
N VAL A 307 -4.78 -7.47 -30.41
CA VAL A 307 -4.63 -8.58 -29.46
C VAL A 307 -3.25 -8.50 -28.78
N ASP A 308 -3.24 -8.15 -27.50
CA ASP A 308 -2.06 -8.26 -26.64
C ASP A 308 -2.25 -9.44 -25.66
N PRO A 309 -1.40 -10.49 -25.72
CA PRO A 309 -1.46 -11.62 -24.80
C PRO A 309 -1.30 -11.26 -23.31
N ARG A 310 -0.78 -10.06 -23.00
CA ARG A 310 -0.57 -9.56 -21.65
C ARG A 310 -1.83 -8.95 -21.05
N THR A 311 -2.74 -8.42 -21.87
CA THR A 311 -4.00 -7.79 -21.46
C THR A 311 -5.20 -8.53 -22.05
N PRO A 312 -5.43 -9.82 -21.70
CA PRO A 312 -6.58 -10.56 -22.21
C PRO A 312 -7.88 -9.91 -21.73
N ILE A 313 -8.77 -9.59 -22.65
CA ILE A 313 -10.04 -8.91 -22.39
C ILE A 313 -11.25 -9.79 -22.72
N TYR A 314 -12.38 -9.50 -22.08
CA TYR A 314 -13.66 -10.11 -22.44
C TYR A 314 -14.83 -9.17 -22.17
N ARG A 315 -15.96 -9.45 -22.84
CA ARG A 315 -17.25 -8.79 -22.62
C ARG A 315 -18.35 -9.85 -22.70
N ILE A 316 -19.27 -9.83 -21.75
CA ILE A 316 -20.43 -10.72 -21.73
C ILE A 316 -21.57 -9.98 -22.44
N LEU A 317 -22.04 -10.50 -23.57
CA LEU A 317 -23.13 -9.88 -24.34
C LEU A 317 -24.50 -10.37 -23.88
N GLY A 318 -25.54 -9.56 -24.09
CA GLY A 318 -26.94 -9.93 -23.82
C GLY A 318 -27.34 -9.95 -22.35
N THR A 319 -26.48 -9.46 -21.45
CA THR A 319 -26.75 -9.34 -20.01
C THR A 319 -26.55 -7.92 -19.53
N SER A 320 -26.98 -7.62 -18.29
CA SER A 320 -26.66 -6.36 -17.60
C SER A 320 -25.16 -6.16 -17.33
N ASP A 321 -24.33 -7.19 -17.56
CA ASP A 321 -22.87 -7.10 -17.48
C ASP A 321 -22.22 -6.70 -18.80
N SER A 322 -23.01 -6.50 -19.86
CA SER A 322 -22.53 -5.97 -21.15
C SER A 322 -22.26 -4.47 -21.13
N VAL A 323 -22.72 -3.78 -20.08
CA VAL A 323 -22.59 -2.33 -19.87
C VAL A 323 -22.06 -2.02 -18.47
N GLY A 324 -21.45 -0.85 -18.34
CA GLY A 324 -20.91 -0.30 -17.11
C GLY A 324 -21.97 -0.01 -16.05
N PHE A 325 -21.53 0.50 -14.91
CA PHE A 325 -22.40 1.01 -13.85
C PHE A 325 -23.31 2.15 -14.34
N ASP A 326 -22.88 2.90 -15.36
CA ASP A 326 -23.66 3.93 -16.02
C ASP A 326 -24.81 3.40 -16.90
N ASN A 327 -24.95 2.09 -17.06
CA ASN A 327 -25.90 1.41 -17.95
C ASN A 327 -25.82 1.83 -19.42
N LYS A 328 -24.70 2.40 -19.86
CA LYS A 328 -24.53 2.93 -21.23
C LYS A 328 -23.22 2.50 -21.85
N THR A 329 -22.12 2.61 -21.13
CA THR A 329 -20.79 2.37 -21.69
C THR A 329 -20.53 0.87 -21.80
N PRO A 330 -20.06 0.34 -22.96
CA PRO A 330 -19.71 -1.07 -23.11
C PRO A 330 -18.68 -1.54 -22.07
N GLN A 331 -19.03 -2.56 -21.27
CA GLN A 331 -18.12 -3.09 -20.25
C GLN A 331 -17.17 -4.14 -20.83
N TYR A 332 -15.88 -3.81 -20.92
CA TYR A 332 -14.81 -4.76 -21.24
C TYR A 332 -13.94 -4.96 -20.00
N ASN A 333 -13.80 -6.20 -19.53
CA ASN A 333 -13.03 -6.53 -18.34
C ASN A 333 -11.71 -7.22 -18.71
N GLN A 334 -10.64 -6.97 -17.96
CA GLN A 334 -9.41 -7.78 -18.05
C GLN A 334 -9.61 -9.14 -17.35
N LEU A 335 -8.99 -10.20 -17.89
CA LEU A 335 -9.01 -11.56 -17.33
C LEU A 335 -7.92 -11.82 -16.28
N ARG A 336 -7.02 -10.86 -16.02
CA ARG A 336 -5.90 -10.99 -15.08
C ARG A 336 -5.91 -9.88 -14.05
#